data_AF-A0A4Z2GS62-F1
#
_entry.id   AF-A0A4Z2GS62-F1
#
_cell.length_a   1.000
_cell.length_b   1.000
_cell.length_c   1.000
_cell.angle_alpha   90.00
_cell.angle_beta   90.00
_cell.angle_gamma   90.00
#
_symmetry.space_group_name_H-M   'P 1'
#
loop_
_entity.id
_entity.type
_entity.pdbx_description
1 polymer ?
#
loop_
_entity_poly.entity_id
_entity_poly.type
_entity_poly.pdbx_seq_one_letter_code
_entity_poly.pdbx_strand_id
1 'polypeptide(L)'
;MSKTGSSNVGDTLPTGQLSTIPWRRADVKYTNNEAYFDVIEEIDAILDKSGTTVFAEIQGIIEACVRLTGMPDLTMSFMNPRLLDDVSFHPCVRFKRWESERALSFIPPDGHFTLMNYHVSSQNPVAIPVYVKQSISFFESGPSGRLDITIGPKQTMGKTVEALMVKIHMPKAVLSANLTATQGSYTYDSPNKVTTVHKAIHSSDTPFVQIIFQNLVKCFTAELLTSYLPTSLVLIWDIGKLNPQKLPNLKGTLSLQAGAPKPEDNPSLNIDLRIQQVAISGLKVSRLEMFGEKYKPFKGVKLVLMRLSVHCLATSLASLVTSSEALAMSLAHWIIARLFPLPPRTSRDISAISRAIRLAAAMMSLPWEESGGG
;
A
#
# COMPACT_ATOMS: atom_id res chain seq x y z
N MET A 1 61.50 -29.89 -40.60
CA MET A 1 60.17 -29.40 -41.05
C MET A 1 59.70 -28.33 -40.08
N SER A 2 59.84 -27.05 -40.46
CA SER A 2 59.26 -25.92 -39.74
C SER A 2 57.92 -25.60 -40.41
N LYS A 3 56.81 -25.62 -39.64
CA LYS A 3 55.51 -25.12 -40.09
C LYS A 3 55.27 -23.78 -39.39
N THR A 4 55.41 -22.70 -40.13
CA THR A 4 54.91 -21.37 -39.79
C THR A 4 53.40 -21.33 -40.00
N GLY A 5 52.63 -21.11 -38.93
CA GLY A 5 51.22 -20.77 -39.01
C GLY A 5 51.06 -19.27 -38.81
N SER A 6 50.71 -18.52 -39.86
CA SER A 6 50.34 -17.11 -39.73
C SER A 6 48.90 -17.02 -39.22
N SER A 7 48.71 -16.43 -38.04
CA SER A 7 47.39 -16.02 -37.57
C SER A 7 47.03 -14.68 -38.20
N ASN A 8 46.04 -14.68 -39.10
CA ASN A 8 45.41 -13.46 -39.59
C ASN A 8 44.50 -12.90 -38.49
N VAL A 9 45.06 -12.07 -37.61
CA VAL A 9 44.27 -11.20 -36.72
C VAL A 9 44.21 -9.84 -37.39
N GLY A 10 43.04 -9.44 -37.88
CA GLY A 10 42.85 -8.10 -38.41
C GLY A 10 42.85 -7.06 -37.28
N ASP A 11 43.55 -5.94 -37.48
CA ASP A 11 43.72 -4.84 -36.50
C ASP A 11 42.46 -3.98 -36.29
N THR A 12 41.31 -4.38 -36.83
CA THR A 12 40.05 -3.66 -36.68
C THR A 12 39.08 -4.42 -35.79
N LEU A 13 38.98 -3.99 -34.53
CA LEU A 13 37.91 -4.37 -33.61
C LEU A 13 36.55 -3.95 -34.20
N PRO A 14 35.51 -4.78 -34.12
CA PRO A 14 34.16 -4.39 -34.54
C PRO A 14 33.71 -3.15 -33.73
N THR A 15 33.21 -2.14 -34.42
CA THR A 15 32.63 -0.92 -33.83
C THR A 15 31.36 -1.28 -33.10
N GLY A 16 31.54 -1.70 -31.85
CA GLY A 16 30.51 -2.18 -30.96
C GLY A 16 31.16 -2.43 -29.60
N GLN A 17 31.78 -1.39 -29.03
CA GLN A 17 32.19 -1.42 -27.64
C GLN A 17 30.96 -1.80 -26.81
N LEU A 18 31.01 -3.00 -26.22
CA LEU A 18 30.07 -3.44 -25.20
C LEU A 18 30.04 -2.34 -24.13
N SER A 19 28.97 -1.56 -24.07
CA SER A 19 28.81 -0.60 -22.98
C SER A 19 28.85 -1.38 -21.67
N THR A 20 29.67 -0.96 -20.71
CA THR A 20 29.73 -1.54 -19.36
C THR A 20 28.38 -1.46 -18.63
N ILE A 21 27.42 -0.73 -19.20
CA ILE A 21 26.06 -0.56 -18.74
C ILE A 21 25.15 -1.56 -19.48
N PRO A 22 24.69 -2.64 -18.82
CA PRO A 22 23.95 -3.72 -19.49
C PRO A 22 22.48 -3.38 -19.77
N TRP A 23 21.90 -2.39 -19.09
CA TRP A 23 20.49 -2.03 -19.19
C TRP A 23 20.19 -0.88 -20.17
N ARG A 24 21.21 -0.30 -20.83
CA ARG A 24 21.03 0.83 -21.74
C ARG A 24 21.95 0.76 -22.95
N ARG A 25 21.40 0.93 -24.15
CA ARG A 25 22.16 1.03 -25.40
C ARG A 25 22.57 2.48 -25.67
N ALA A 26 23.76 2.67 -26.25
CA ALA A 26 24.32 4.00 -26.49
C ALA A 26 23.70 4.77 -27.67
N ASP A 27 23.03 4.07 -28.58
CA ASP A 27 22.49 4.59 -29.86
C ASP A 27 21.02 5.05 -29.79
N VAL A 28 20.41 5.04 -28.60
CA VAL A 28 19.02 5.47 -28.39
C VAL A 28 18.86 6.95 -28.77
N LYS A 29 17.87 7.26 -29.60
CA LYS A 29 17.56 8.63 -30.06
C LYS A 29 16.07 8.93 -29.96
N TYR A 30 15.76 10.11 -29.46
CA TYR A 30 14.41 10.66 -29.40
C TYR A 30 14.36 12.04 -30.04
N THR A 31 13.24 12.33 -30.73
CA THR A 31 12.95 13.67 -31.24
C THR A 31 12.69 14.65 -30.09
N ASN A 32 11.94 14.20 -29.09
CA ASN A 32 11.65 14.94 -27.86
C ASN A 32 12.29 14.22 -26.67
N ASN A 33 13.18 14.89 -25.96
CA ASN A 33 13.89 14.33 -24.82
C ASN A 33 13.15 14.69 -23.52
N GLU A 34 12.61 13.68 -22.84
CA GLU A 34 11.75 13.84 -21.67
C GLU A 34 12.01 12.75 -20.62
N ALA A 35 11.95 13.12 -19.35
CA ALA A 35 12.04 12.19 -18.22
C ALA A 35 11.01 12.55 -17.15
N TYR A 36 10.15 11.59 -16.82
CA TYR A 36 9.13 11.73 -15.78
C TYR A 36 9.43 10.76 -14.64
N PHE A 37 9.21 11.23 -13.41
CA PHE A 37 9.34 10.44 -12.20
C PHE A 37 8.05 10.54 -11.38
N ASP A 38 7.33 9.45 -11.25
CA ASP A 38 6.09 9.39 -10.51
C ASP A 38 6.36 8.79 -9.13
N VAL A 39 6.18 9.59 -8.10
CA VAL A 39 6.26 9.17 -6.69
C VAL A 39 4.86 8.75 -6.27
N ILE A 40 4.69 7.45 -6.05
CA ILE A 40 3.42 6.81 -5.73
C ILE A 40 3.50 6.32 -4.30
N GLU A 41 2.54 6.70 -3.46
CA GLU A 41 2.47 6.26 -2.07
C GLU A 41 1.14 5.55 -1.78
N GLU A 42 1.23 4.46 -1.02
CA GLU A 42 0.10 3.71 -0.48
C GLU A 42 0.13 3.82 1.05
N ILE A 43 -1.04 4.08 1.66
CA ILE A 43 -1.18 4.15 3.11
C ILE A 43 -2.01 2.96 3.58
N ASP A 44 -1.39 2.16 4.44
CA ASP A 44 -2.09 1.14 5.20
C ASP A 44 -2.31 1.70 6.61
N ALA A 45 -3.56 1.93 7.00
CA ALA A 45 -3.85 2.42 8.35
C ALA A 45 -5.10 1.82 8.98
N ILE A 46 -4.97 1.41 10.24
CA ILE A 46 -6.05 0.89 11.07
C ILE A 46 -6.46 2.01 12.04
N LEU A 47 -7.74 2.37 12.03
CA LEU A 47 -8.30 3.33 12.97
C LEU A 47 -9.26 2.62 13.91
N ASP A 48 -9.26 2.99 15.18
CA ASP A 48 -10.25 2.52 16.14
C ASP A 48 -11.64 3.13 15.87
N LYS A 49 -12.64 2.77 16.69
CA LYS A 49 -13.99 3.34 16.60
C LYS A 49 -14.07 4.83 16.95
N SER A 50 -13.06 5.40 17.61
CA SER A 50 -12.98 6.81 17.99
C SER A 50 -12.32 7.68 16.91
N GLY A 51 -11.68 7.05 15.91
CA GLY A 51 -10.92 7.72 14.86
C GLY A 51 -9.44 7.94 15.20
N THR A 52 -8.95 7.27 16.25
CA THR A 52 -7.54 7.23 16.66
C THR A 52 -6.80 6.19 15.83
N THR A 53 -5.61 6.54 15.35
CA THR A 53 -4.75 5.65 14.56
C THR A 53 -4.14 4.58 15.48
N VAL A 54 -4.46 3.31 15.23
CA VAL A 54 -3.87 2.15 15.90
C VAL A 54 -2.58 1.73 15.20
N PHE A 55 -2.61 1.75 13.87
CA PHE A 55 -1.48 1.40 13.02
C PHE A 55 -1.53 2.27 11.77
N ALA A 56 -0.37 2.72 11.29
CA ALA A 56 -0.25 3.34 9.99
C ALA A 56 1.16 3.15 9.42
N GLU A 57 1.23 2.78 8.15
CA GLU A 57 2.47 2.60 7.38
C GLU A 57 2.30 3.25 6.01
N ILE A 58 3.39 3.78 5.46
CA ILE A 58 3.43 4.29 4.10
C ILE A 58 4.45 3.50 3.30
N GLN A 59 4.01 2.94 2.19
CA GLN A 59 4.85 2.30 1.19
C GLN A 59 4.91 3.19 -0.04
N GLY A 60 6.10 3.36 -0.58
CA GLY A 60 6.34 4.27 -1.69
C GLY A 60 7.10 3.61 -2.82
N ILE A 61 6.77 4.02 -4.04
CA ILE A 61 7.39 3.58 -5.28
C ILE A 61 7.73 4.81 -6.10
N ILE A 62 8.93 4.86 -6.67
CA ILE A 62 9.27 5.85 -7.71
C ILE A 62 9.30 5.13 -9.04
N GLU A 63 8.28 5.36 -9.86
CA GLU A 63 8.27 4.94 -11.25
C GLU A 63 8.93 5.99 -12.13
N ALA A 64 9.67 5.56 -13.14
CA ALA A 64 10.32 6.45 -14.08
C ALA A 64 9.88 6.12 -15.51
N CYS A 65 9.60 7.16 -16.30
CA CYS A 65 9.44 7.06 -17.74
C CYS A 65 10.47 7.95 -18.41
N VAL A 66 11.54 7.34 -18.94
CA VAL A 66 12.70 8.04 -19.46
C VAL A 66 12.82 7.84 -20.97
N ARG A 67 12.70 8.94 -21.72
CA ARG A 67 12.89 9.01 -23.17
C ARG A 67 13.98 10.03 -23.47
N LEU A 68 15.21 9.61 -23.23
CA LEU A 68 16.40 10.46 -23.39
C LEU A 68 17.32 9.86 -24.44
N THR A 69 17.93 10.72 -25.26
CA THR A 69 18.91 10.33 -26.28
C THR A 69 20.28 10.06 -25.64
N GLY A 70 21.01 9.09 -26.18
CA GLY A 70 22.38 8.80 -25.76
C GLY A 70 22.48 8.11 -24.40
N MET A 71 23.49 8.49 -23.61
CA MET A 71 23.84 7.89 -22.31
C MET A 71 23.76 8.94 -21.19
N PRO A 72 22.56 9.45 -20.85
CA PRO A 72 22.40 10.46 -19.82
C PRO A 72 22.73 9.88 -18.43
N ASP A 73 23.47 10.65 -17.64
CA ASP A 73 23.72 10.35 -16.23
C ASP A 73 22.85 11.26 -15.37
N LEU A 74 21.88 10.68 -14.66
CA LEU A 74 20.93 11.41 -13.84
C LEU A 74 21.36 11.39 -12.37
N THR A 75 21.19 12.53 -11.71
CA THR A 75 21.31 12.64 -10.25
C THR A 75 20.03 13.24 -9.68
N MET A 76 19.35 12.49 -8.82
CA MET A 76 18.15 12.91 -8.11
C MET A 76 18.42 12.98 -6.60
N SER A 77 18.05 14.10 -5.99
CA SER A 77 18.16 14.32 -4.54
C SER A 77 16.80 14.67 -3.93
N PHE A 78 16.64 14.37 -2.65
CA PHE A 78 15.42 14.66 -1.90
C PHE A 78 15.69 15.76 -0.86
N MET A 79 14.66 16.52 -0.50
CA MET A 79 14.72 17.52 0.57
C MET A 79 14.85 16.86 1.94
N ASN A 80 14.25 15.69 2.09
CA ASN A 80 14.08 14.96 3.34
C ASN A 80 14.35 13.45 3.15
N PRO A 81 15.57 13.07 2.72
CA PRO A 81 15.91 11.67 2.43
C PRO A 81 15.90 10.78 3.68
N ARG A 82 15.92 11.36 4.88
CA ARG A 82 15.82 10.63 6.16
C ARG A 82 14.45 9.95 6.36
N LEU A 83 13.43 10.33 5.60
CA LEU A 83 12.14 9.65 5.63
C LEU A 83 12.19 8.26 5.01
N LEU A 84 13.16 8.01 4.11
CA LEU A 84 13.25 6.79 3.32
C LEU A 84 13.96 5.70 4.11
N ASP A 85 13.25 4.62 4.40
CA ASP A 85 13.71 3.42 5.09
C ASP A 85 13.46 2.17 4.23
N ASP A 86 14.11 1.05 4.54
CA ASP A 86 13.97 -0.24 3.84
C ASP A 86 14.00 -0.11 2.29
N VAL A 87 14.87 0.76 1.79
CA VAL A 87 14.94 1.11 0.37
C VAL A 87 15.44 -0.05 -0.49
N SER A 88 14.79 -0.24 -1.63
CA SER A 88 15.23 -1.18 -2.67
C SER A 88 15.37 -0.44 -3.99
N PHE A 89 16.45 -0.71 -4.72
CA PHE A 89 16.81 0.05 -5.92
C PHE A 89 16.78 -0.81 -7.17
N HIS A 90 16.48 -0.17 -8.29
CA HIS A 90 16.83 -0.72 -9.60
C HIS A 90 18.36 -0.89 -9.71
N PRO A 91 18.87 -1.93 -10.39
CA PRO A 91 20.31 -2.14 -10.59
C PRO A 91 21.08 -0.97 -11.22
N CYS A 92 20.37 -0.02 -11.82
CA CYS A 92 20.99 1.17 -12.42
C CYS A 92 21.51 2.19 -11.40
N VAL A 93 21.08 2.09 -10.15
CA VAL A 93 21.45 3.01 -9.08
C VAL A 93 22.81 2.66 -8.48
N ARG A 94 23.69 3.66 -8.42
CA ARG A 94 25.01 3.54 -7.79
C ARG A 94 24.87 3.57 -6.26
N PHE A 95 24.76 2.40 -5.64
CA PHE A 95 24.53 2.24 -4.20
C PHE A 95 25.50 3.06 -3.32
N LYS A 96 26.80 3.07 -3.63
CA LYS A 96 27.81 3.82 -2.86
C LYS A 96 27.48 5.30 -2.71
N ARG A 97 26.90 5.92 -3.74
CA ARG A 97 26.55 7.34 -3.72
C ARG A 97 25.28 7.60 -2.91
N TRP A 98 24.32 6.67 -2.93
CA TRP A 98 23.18 6.72 -2.02
C TRP A 98 23.63 6.61 -0.56
N GLU A 99 24.58 5.71 -0.27
CA GLU A 99 25.10 5.49 1.07
C GLU A 99 25.81 6.74 1.64
N SER A 100 26.64 7.42 0.85
CA SER A 100 27.42 8.59 1.28
C SER A 100 26.65 9.92 1.22
N GLU A 101 25.89 10.16 0.13
CA GLU A 101 25.32 11.48 -0.17
C GLU A 101 23.79 11.51 -0.05
N ARG A 102 23.14 10.35 0.13
CA ARG A 102 21.67 10.20 0.02
C ARG A 102 21.13 10.77 -1.30
N ALA A 103 21.90 10.60 -2.37
CA ALA A 103 21.55 10.99 -3.74
C ALA A 103 21.48 9.75 -4.64
N LEU A 104 20.42 9.68 -5.45
CA LEU A 104 20.27 8.64 -6.46
C LEU A 104 21.06 9.06 -7.69
N SER A 105 22.07 8.29 -8.05
CA SER A 105 22.89 8.53 -9.24
C SER A 105 22.85 7.30 -10.14
N PHE A 106 22.44 7.47 -11.39
CA PHE A 106 22.14 6.36 -12.29
C PHE A 106 22.15 6.76 -13.76
N ILE A 107 22.50 5.82 -14.63
CA ILE A 107 22.19 5.89 -16.06
C ILE A 107 20.88 5.10 -16.24
N PRO A 108 19.74 5.74 -16.58
CA PRO A 108 18.44 5.08 -16.57
C PRO A 108 18.27 4.08 -17.73
N PRO A 109 17.57 2.95 -17.51
CA PRO A 109 16.95 2.19 -18.59
C PRO A 109 16.10 3.08 -19.49
N ASP A 110 15.87 2.62 -20.71
CA ASP A 110 15.01 3.30 -21.67
C ASP A 110 13.53 2.90 -21.44
N GLY A 111 12.61 3.87 -21.52
CA GLY A 111 11.17 3.63 -21.31
C GLY A 111 10.73 3.66 -19.85
N HIS A 112 9.74 2.83 -19.51
CA HIS A 112 9.14 2.74 -18.17
C HIS A 112 9.87 1.69 -17.31
N PHE A 113 10.20 2.06 -16.06
CA PHE A 113 10.77 1.15 -15.07
C PHE A 113 10.55 1.66 -13.65
N THR A 114 10.59 0.76 -12.66
CA THR A 114 10.61 1.13 -11.25
C THR A 114 12.03 1.51 -10.83
N LEU A 115 12.26 2.76 -10.44
CA LEU A 115 13.57 3.25 -10.00
C LEU A 115 13.90 2.77 -8.58
N MET A 116 12.95 2.89 -7.65
CA MET A 116 13.11 2.45 -6.27
C MET A 116 11.77 2.18 -5.60
N ASN A 117 11.78 1.30 -4.60
CA ASN A 117 10.72 1.20 -3.60
C ASN A 117 11.28 1.61 -2.25
N TYR A 118 10.43 2.14 -1.37
CA TYR A 118 10.80 2.58 -0.04
C TYR A 118 9.67 2.42 0.94
N HIS A 119 10.02 2.38 2.21
CA HIS A 119 9.11 2.55 3.33
C HIS A 119 9.37 3.89 3.99
N VAL A 120 8.34 4.48 4.59
CA VAL A 120 8.51 5.71 5.38
C VAL A 120 8.82 5.35 6.82
N SER A 121 9.89 5.92 7.35
CA SER A 121 10.31 5.70 8.73
C SER A 121 9.20 6.04 9.74
N SER A 122 8.99 5.16 10.74
CA SER A 122 7.99 5.30 11.80
C SER A 122 8.24 6.44 12.79
N GLN A 123 9.30 7.24 12.60
CA GLN A 123 9.64 8.36 13.48
C GLN A 123 8.57 9.47 13.49
N ASN A 124 7.77 9.59 12.43
CA ASN A 124 6.72 10.59 12.32
C ASN A 124 5.34 9.92 12.25
N PRO A 125 4.33 10.45 12.96
CA PRO A 125 2.97 9.94 12.83
C PRO A 125 2.46 10.15 11.40
N VAL A 126 1.89 9.10 10.81
CA VAL A 126 1.33 9.14 9.46
C VAL A 126 0.12 10.06 9.42
N ALA A 127 0.11 11.00 8.47
CA ALA A 127 -0.97 11.93 8.31
C ALA A 127 -2.18 11.27 7.62
N ILE A 128 -3.25 11.00 8.37
CA ILE A 128 -4.43 10.31 7.83
C ILE A 128 -5.29 11.33 7.06
N PRO A 129 -5.57 11.11 5.75
CA PRO A 129 -6.18 12.13 4.90
C PRO A 129 -7.68 12.35 5.17
N VAL A 130 -8.40 11.34 5.64
CA VAL A 130 -9.84 11.40 5.91
C VAL A 130 -10.18 10.85 7.29
N TYR A 131 -11.27 11.34 7.88
CA TYR A 131 -11.85 10.74 9.07
C TYR A 131 -13.23 10.18 8.75
N VAL A 132 -13.66 9.18 9.52
CA VAL A 132 -15.00 8.62 9.43
C VAL A 132 -15.70 8.78 10.77
N LYS A 133 -16.91 9.37 10.74
CA LYS A 133 -17.85 9.32 11.84
C LYS A 133 -18.88 8.25 11.52
N GLN A 134 -18.95 7.22 12.34
CA GLN A 134 -19.87 6.11 12.16
C GLN A 134 -20.74 5.90 13.40
N SER A 135 -22.02 5.64 13.15
CA SER A 135 -22.96 5.14 14.14
C SER A 135 -23.71 3.97 13.51
N ILE A 136 -23.35 2.77 13.96
CA ILE A 136 -23.98 1.52 13.53
C ILE A 136 -24.58 0.88 14.77
N SER A 137 -25.88 0.62 14.74
CA SER A 137 -26.60 0.03 15.85
C SER A 137 -27.56 -1.03 15.35
N PHE A 138 -27.51 -2.21 15.96
CA PHE A 138 -28.48 -3.29 15.76
C PHE A 138 -29.41 -3.33 16.97
N PHE A 139 -30.72 -3.22 16.75
CA PHE A 139 -31.70 -3.15 17.84
C PHE A 139 -32.07 -4.54 18.34
N GLU A 140 -32.22 -4.70 19.66
CA GLU A 140 -32.63 -5.96 20.29
C GLU A 140 -34.14 -6.19 20.19
N SER A 141 -34.91 -5.12 20.10
CA SER A 141 -36.38 -5.12 20.14
C SER A 141 -37.03 -5.45 18.80
N GLY A 142 -36.26 -5.78 17.75
CA GLY A 142 -36.81 -6.13 16.44
C GLY A 142 -35.75 -6.39 15.36
N PRO A 143 -36.14 -6.90 14.19
CA PRO A 143 -35.24 -7.25 13.08
C PRO A 143 -34.76 -6.01 12.31
N SER A 144 -34.29 -4.99 13.02
CA SER A 144 -33.90 -3.71 12.43
C SER A 144 -32.62 -3.15 13.03
N GLY A 145 -31.89 -2.41 12.22
CA GLY A 145 -30.70 -1.68 12.61
C GLY A 145 -30.67 -0.32 11.94
N ARG A 146 -29.72 0.51 12.37
CA ARG A 146 -29.48 1.84 11.80
C ARG A 146 -28.01 1.95 11.41
N LEU A 147 -27.78 2.54 10.25
CA LEU A 147 -26.47 2.88 9.71
C LEU A 147 -26.43 4.39 9.50
N ASP A 148 -25.40 5.05 10.01
CA ASP A 148 -25.10 6.45 9.74
C ASP A 148 -23.59 6.63 9.62
N ILE A 149 -23.12 6.95 8.42
CA ILE A 149 -21.70 7.11 8.11
C ILE A 149 -21.51 8.49 7.48
N THR A 150 -20.57 9.26 8.01
CA THR A 150 -20.15 10.54 7.45
C THR A 150 -18.63 10.54 7.27
N ILE A 151 -18.16 10.93 6.09
CA ILE A 151 -16.72 11.04 5.81
C ILE A 151 -16.36 12.52 5.66
N GLY A 152 -15.24 12.90 6.24
CA GLY A 152 -14.71 14.25 6.09
C GLY A 152 -13.19 14.29 5.92
N PRO A 153 -12.66 15.42 5.41
CA PRO A 153 -11.22 15.61 5.27
C PRO A 153 -10.57 15.79 6.66
N LYS A 154 -9.39 15.19 6.87
CA LYS A 154 -8.57 15.34 8.08
C LYS A 154 -7.24 16.02 7.76
N GLN A 155 -6.28 15.31 7.18
CA GLN A 155 -4.97 15.85 6.79
C GLN A 155 -4.70 15.65 5.29
N THR A 156 -5.47 16.32 4.43
CA THR A 156 -5.35 16.19 2.97
C THR A 156 -4.24 17.07 2.35
N MET A 157 -3.48 17.80 3.17
CA MET A 157 -2.44 18.74 2.73
C MET A 157 -2.94 19.79 1.70
N GLY A 158 -4.21 20.19 1.83
CA GLY A 158 -4.85 21.15 0.92
C GLY A 158 -5.16 20.59 -0.48
N LYS A 159 -4.96 19.28 -0.70
CA LYS A 159 -5.31 18.60 -1.95
C LYS A 159 -6.71 18.01 -1.85
N THR A 160 -7.32 17.82 -3.02
CA THR A 160 -8.64 17.21 -3.11
C THR A 160 -8.55 15.69 -3.07
N VAL A 161 -9.46 15.08 -2.32
CA VAL A 161 -9.64 13.63 -2.29
C VAL A 161 -10.58 13.25 -3.44
N GLU A 162 -10.15 12.32 -4.26
CA GLU A 162 -10.84 11.82 -5.45
C GLU A 162 -11.00 10.30 -5.36
N ALA A 163 -11.85 9.72 -6.21
CA ALA A 163 -12.12 8.28 -6.24
C ALA A 163 -12.40 7.67 -4.84
N LEU A 164 -13.09 8.44 -3.99
CA LEU A 164 -13.41 8.02 -2.63
C LEU A 164 -14.53 6.98 -2.66
N MET A 165 -14.24 5.80 -2.14
CA MET A 165 -15.15 4.66 -2.07
C MET A 165 -15.09 4.03 -0.68
N VAL A 166 -16.25 3.61 -0.15
CA VAL A 166 -16.36 2.89 1.12
C VAL A 166 -16.91 1.50 0.85
N LYS A 167 -16.25 0.48 1.38
CA LYS A 167 -16.64 -0.93 1.26
C LYS A 167 -16.81 -1.55 2.64
N ILE A 168 -18.03 -1.99 2.92
CA ILE A 168 -18.43 -2.59 4.19
C ILE A 168 -18.87 -4.02 3.95
N HIS A 169 -18.23 -4.96 4.64
CA HIS A 169 -18.66 -6.35 4.65
C HIS A 169 -19.70 -6.51 5.76
N MET A 170 -20.97 -6.61 5.38
CA MET A 170 -22.06 -6.69 6.34
C MET A 170 -22.13 -8.08 6.98
N PRO A 171 -22.55 -8.16 8.26
CA PRO A 171 -22.83 -9.45 8.90
C PRO A 171 -23.92 -10.22 8.13
N LYS A 172 -23.82 -11.55 8.12
CA LYS A 172 -24.80 -12.45 7.44
C LYS A 172 -26.24 -12.24 7.91
N ALA A 173 -26.44 -11.69 9.11
CA ALA A 173 -27.75 -11.37 9.67
C ALA A 173 -28.48 -10.22 8.94
N VAL A 174 -27.76 -9.36 8.18
CA VAL A 174 -28.36 -8.24 7.44
C VAL A 174 -28.89 -8.73 6.10
N LEU A 175 -30.19 -8.53 5.83
CA LEU A 175 -30.84 -9.00 4.59
C LEU A 175 -30.91 -7.91 3.52
N SER A 176 -31.16 -6.67 3.94
CA SER A 176 -31.29 -5.51 3.05
C SER A 176 -30.87 -4.22 3.75
N ALA A 177 -30.44 -3.25 2.95
CA ALA A 177 -30.06 -1.92 3.40
C ALA A 177 -30.87 -0.86 2.66
N ASN A 178 -31.73 -0.14 3.38
CA ASN A 178 -32.53 0.98 2.85
C ASN A 178 -31.84 2.28 3.25
N LEU A 179 -30.90 2.71 2.40
CA LEU A 179 -30.02 3.84 2.70
C LEU A 179 -30.29 5.03 1.77
N THR A 180 -29.96 6.22 2.26
CA THR A 180 -29.97 7.46 1.50
C THR A 180 -28.58 8.07 1.55
N ALA A 181 -27.96 8.23 0.39
CA ALA A 181 -26.68 8.92 0.24
C ALA A 181 -26.91 10.39 -0.07
N THR A 182 -26.26 11.31 0.65
CA THR A 182 -26.29 12.75 0.33
C THR A 182 -25.39 13.12 -0.85
N GLN A 183 -24.45 12.23 -1.18
CA GLN A 183 -23.53 12.32 -2.30
C GLN A 183 -23.17 10.90 -2.78
N GLY A 184 -23.02 10.76 -4.10
CA GLY A 184 -22.62 9.51 -4.72
C GLY A 184 -23.74 8.49 -4.79
N SER A 185 -23.38 7.25 -5.13
CA SER A 185 -24.31 6.12 -5.22
C SER A 185 -23.82 4.96 -4.36
N TYR A 186 -24.75 4.18 -3.81
CA TYR A 186 -24.41 2.94 -3.12
C TYR A 186 -25.04 1.74 -3.80
N THR A 187 -24.37 0.62 -3.70
CA THR A 187 -24.84 -0.69 -4.14
C THR A 187 -24.72 -1.65 -2.98
N TYR A 188 -25.75 -2.44 -2.75
CA TYR A 188 -25.74 -3.52 -1.78
C TYR A 188 -26.00 -4.83 -2.51
N ASP A 189 -25.00 -5.71 -2.55
CA ASP A 189 -25.15 -7.01 -3.20
C ASP A 189 -25.80 -7.99 -2.20
N SER A 190 -27.08 -8.29 -2.44
CA SER A 190 -27.84 -9.30 -1.70
C SER A 190 -27.49 -10.69 -2.26
N PRO A 191 -27.55 -11.78 -1.47
CA PRO A 191 -26.95 -13.08 -1.82
C PRO A 191 -27.48 -13.74 -3.11
N ASN A 192 -28.55 -13.20 -3.72
CA ASN A 192 -29.28 -13.82 -4.82
C ASN A 192 -28.76 -13.46 -6.23
N LYS A 193 -27.69 -12.66 -6.37
CA LYS A 193 -27.04 -12.43 -7.67
C LYS A 193 -25.73 -13.21 -7.79
N VAL A 194 -25.84 -14.44 -8.28
CA VAL A 194 -24.68 -15.19 -8.76
C VAL A 194 -24.08 -14.45 -9.96
N THR A 195 -23.02 -13.69 -9.72
CA THR A 195 -22.24 -13.07 -10.79
C THR A 195 -21.03 -13.95 -11.06
N THR A 196 -21.09 -14.73 -12.15
CA THR A 196 -19.96 -15.51 -12.65
C THR A 196 -18.91 -14.56 -13.20
N VAL A 197 -17.86 -14.27 -12.44
CA VAL A 197 -16.71 -13.49 -12.93
C VAL A 197 -15.68 -14.45 -13.52
N HIS A 198 -15.66 -14.57 -14.85
CA HIS A 198 -14.48 -15.02 -15.59
C HIS A 198 -13.56 -13.81 -15.83
N LYS A 199 -12.36 -13.77 -15.25
CA LYS A 199 -11.18 -13.27 -16.00
C LYS A 199 -9.83 -13.68 -15.42
N ALA A 200 -8.95 -13.92 -16.38
CA ALA A 200 -7.60 -14.46 -16.34
C ALA A 200 -6.61 -13.71 -15.45
N ILE A 201 -5.76 -14.48 -14.78
CA ILE A 201 -4.51 -14.03 -14.16
C ILE A 201 -3.40 -14.27 -15.19
N HIS A 202 -2.80 -13.18 -15.69
CA HIS A 202 -1.45 -13.26 -16.24
C HIS A 202 -0.45 -12.85 -15.15
N SER A 203 0.56 -13.70 -15.01
CA SER A 203 1.66 -13.68 -14.05
C SER A 203 2.70 -12.59 -14.31
N SER A 204 3.28 -12.04 -13.24
CA SER A 204 4.74 -12.01 -13.04
C SER A 204 5.10 -11.51 -11.63
N ASP A 205 5.70 -12.40 -10.85
CA ASP A 205 6.64 -12.21 -9.73
C ASP A 205 6.34 -11.13 -8.66
N THR A 206 5.70 -11.56 -7.57
CA THR A 206 5.63 -10.83 -6.30
C THR A 206 6.47 -11.54 -5.22
N PRO A 207 7.34 -10.84 -4.46
CA PRO A 207 8.18 -11.47 -3.44
C PRO A 207 7.37 -11.89 -2.20
N PHE A 208 7.88 -12.94 -1.55
CA PHE A 208 7.35 -13.73 -0.41
C PHE A 208 6.71 -12.94 0.77
N VAL A 209 6.96 -11.63 0.91
CA VAL A 209 6.43 -10.78 2.00
C VAL A 209 4.96 -10.38 1.79
N GLN A 210 4.52 -10.24 0.53
CA GLN A 210 3.11 -9.96 0.19
C GLN A 210 2.21 -11.15 0.57
N ILE A 211 2.73 -12.38 0.46
CA ILE A 211 2.02 -13.61 0.78
C ILE A 211 1.79 -13.72 2.28
N ILE A 212 2.76 -13.34 3.11
CA ILE A 212 2.62 -13.40 4.58
C ILE A 212 1.63 -12.35 5.07
N PHE A 213 1.66 -11.11 4.58
CA PHE A 213 0.70 -10.08 4.98
C PHE A 213 -0.72 -10.39 4.47
N GLN A 214 -0.85 -10.85 3.22
CA GLN A 214 -2.13 -11.38 2.73
C GLN A 214 -2.57 -12.61 3.49
N ASN A 215 -1.68 -13.47 3.98
CA ASN A 215 -2.01 -14.64 4.80
C ASN A 215 -2.23 -14.29 6.28
N LEU A 216 -1.78 -13.14 6.76
CA LEU A 216 -2.06 -12.61 8.10
C LEU A 216 -3.44 -11.97 8.13
N VAL A 217 -3.72 -11.11 7.14
CA VAL A 217 -5.06 -10.55 6.90
C VAL A 217 -6.03 -11.64 6.48
N LYS A 218 -5.62 -12.60 5.63
CA LYS A 218 -6.40 -13.81 5.36
C LYS A 218 -6.53 -14.63 6.64
N CYS A 219 -5.53 -15.05 7.40
CA CYS A 219 -5.75 -15.86 8.61
C CYS A 219 -6.66 -15.18 9.65
N PHE A 220 -6.54 -13.86 9.86
CA PHE A 220 -7.47 -13.10 10.71
C PHE A 220 -8.90 -13.03 10.13
N THR A 221 -9.05 -13.12 8.81
CA THR A 221 -10.36 -13.21 8.13
C THR A 221 -10.79 -14.64 7.78
N ALA A 222 -9.90 -15.64 7.83
CA ALA A 222 -10.02 -16.90 7.10
C ALA A 222 -10.27 -18.11 7.97
N GLU A 223 -10.03 -18.04 9.27
CA GLU A 223 -10.78 -18.94 10.17
C GLU A 223 -12.26 -18.51 10.32
N LEU A 224 -12.64 -17.36 9.77
CA LEU A 224 -14.04 -17.01 9.49
C LEU A 224 -14.48 -17.24 8.02
N LEU A 225 -13.57 -17.36 7.04
CA LEU A 225 -13.93 -17.57 5.62
C LEU A 225 -14.05 -19.05 5.20
N THR A 226 -13.65 -20.01 6.03
CA THR A 226 -13.78 -21.46 5.73
C THR A 226 -15.17 -22.03 5.99
N SER A 227 -16.23 -21.22 5.84
CA SER A 227 -17.52 -21.71 5.35
C SER A 227 -17.84 -21.07 4.00
N TYR A 228 -17.17 -21.60 2.97
CA TYR A 228 -17.58 -21.70 1.56
C TYR A 228 -18.54 -20.62 0.99
N LEU A 229 -17.99 -19.77 0.10
CA LEU A 229 -18.65 -18.81 -0.81
C LEU A 229 -19.92 -19.39 -1.50
N PRO A 230 -20.97 -18.59 -1.87
CA PRO A 230 -20.93 -17.23 -2.42
C PRO A 230 -22.09 -16.33 -1.94
N THR A 231 -21.89 -15.54 -0.87
CA THR A 231 -22.94 -14.61 -0.37
C THR A 231 -22.32 -13.36 0.28
N SER A 232 -21.30 -12.75 -0.32
CA SER A 232 -20.66 -11.57 0.29
C SER A 232 -21.65 -10.40 0.27
N LEU A 233 -22.31 -10.15 1.40
CA LEU A 233 -23.17 -8.99 1.62
C LEU A 233 -22.28 -7.74 1.70
N VAL A 234 -21.90 -7.21 0.55
CA VAL A 234 -21.03 -6.05 0.47
C VAL A 234 -21.86 -4.82 0.17
N LEU A 235 -21.77 -3.84 1.06
CA LEU A 235 -22.21 -2.47 0.78
C LEU A 235 -21.02 -1.70 0.21
N ILE A 236 -21.17 -1.21 -1.03
CA ILE A 236 -20.21 -0.33 -1.69
C ILE A 236 -20.86 1.04 -1.82
N TRP A 237 -20.21 2.08 -1.32
CA TRP A 237 -20.62 3.46 -1.48
C TRP A 237 -19.55 4.23 -2.24
N ASP A 238 -19.86 4.59 -3.49
CA ASP A 238 -19.00 5.40 -4.35
C ASP A 238 -19.37 6.88 -4.20
N ILE A 239 -18.48 7.65 -3.59
CA ILE A 239 -18.65 9.08 -3.28
C ILE A 239 -18.04 9.95 -4.40
N GLY A 240 -17.00 9.45 -5.07
CA GLY A 240 -16.21 10.19 -6.05
C GLY A 240 -15.33 11.26 -5.40
N LYS A 241 -15.59 12.54 -5.68
CA LYS A 241 -14.76 13.66 -5.24
C LYS A 241 -15.27 14.26 -3.93
N LEU A 242 -14.41 14.34 -2.91
CA LEU A 242 -14.80 14.87 -1.60
C LEU A 242 -14.96 16.41 -1.64
N ASN A 243 -16.12 16.88 -1.20
CA ASN A 243 -16.42 18.31 -1.07
C ASN A 243 -16.37 18.72 0.42
N PRO A 244 -15.41 19.58 0.84
CA PRO A 244 -15.30 20.01 2.24
C PRO A 244 -16.51 20.80 2.76
N GLN A 245 -17.23 21.52 1.89
CA GLN A 245 -18.37 22.36 2.27
C GLN A 245 -19.63 21.53 2.57
N LYS A 246 -19.77 20.36 1.94
CA LYS A 246 -20.90 19.45 2.15
C LYS A 246 -20.38 18.04 2.31
N LEU A 247 -20.28 17.59 3.56
CA LEU A 247 -19.74 16.27 3.87
C LEU A 247 -20.65 15.15 3.34
N PRO A 248 -20.09 14.15 2.65
CA PRO A 248 -20.83 12.98 2.21
C PRO A 248 -21.34 12.20 3.43
N ASN A 249 -22.61 11.84 3.39
CA ASN A 249 -23.29 11.07 4.43
C ASN A 249 -24.11 9.94 3.78
N LEU A 250 -24.05 8.76 4.39
CA LEU A 250 -24.87 7.60 4.05
C LEU A 250 -25.62 7.17 5.31
N LYS A 251 -26.94 7.32 5.30
CA LYS A 251 -27.78 7.00 6.45
C LYS A 251 -29.03 6.22 6.07
N GLY A 252 -29.50 5.38 6.98
CA GLY A 252 -30.76 4.67 6.79
C GLY A 252 -30.93 3.49 7.72
N THR A 253 -31.81 2.58 7.32
CA THR A 253 -32.18 1.40 8.10
C THR A 253 -31.61 0.13 7.47
N LEU A 254 -31.17 -0.78 8.34
CA LEU A 254 -30.77 -2.13 7.99
C LEU A 254 -31.88 -3.08 8.43
N SER A 255 -32.25 -4.04 7.58
CA SER A 255 -33.21 -5.08 7.94
C SER A 255 -32.46 -6.36 8.27
N LEU A 256 -32.78 -6.96 9.41
CA LEU A 256 -32.13 -8.17 9.90
C LEU A 256 -33.05 -9.38 9.71
N GLN A 257 -32.47 -10.57 9.69
CA GLN A 257 -33.23 -11.81 9.73
C GLN A 257 -33.91 -11.97 11.11
N ALA A 258 -35.22 -12.24 11.10
CA ALA A 258 -35.97 -12.48 12.33
C ALA A 258 -35.43 -13.71 13.07
N GLY A 259 -35.18 -13.58 14.37
CA GLY A 259 -34.66 -14.64 15.22
C GLY A 259 -33.15 -14.88 15.12
N ALA A 260 -32.42 -14.16 14.26
CA ALA A 260 -30.96 -14.21 14.26
C ALA A 260 -30.39 -13.49 15.50
N PRO A 261 -29.29 -13.99 16.10
CA PRO A 261 -28.61 -13.28 17.17
C PRO A 261 -28.12 -11.93 16.66
N LYS A 262 -28.20 -10.91 17.52
CA LYS A 262 -27.64 -9.59 17.24
C LYS A 262 -26.15 -9.75 16.94
N PRO A 263 -25.62 -9.10 15.88
CA PRO A 263 -24.18 -9.05 15.66
C PRO A 263 -23.49 -8.46 16.88
N GLU A 264 -22.51 -9.20 17.42
CA GLU A 264 -21.75 -8.77 18.61
C GLU A 264 -20.97 -7.49 18.34
N ASP A 265 -20.53 -7.32 17.09
CA ASP A 265 -19.60 -6.29 16.67
C ASP A 265 -20.05 -5.59 15.38
N ASN A 266 -19.72 -4.30 15.27
CA ASN A 266 -19.97 -3.51 14.07
C ASN A 266 -19.00 -3.93 12.94
N PRO A 267 -19.46 -3.93 11.67
CA PRO A 267 -18.60 -4.28 10.54
C PRO A 267 -17.48 -3.25 10.33
N SER A 268 -16.38 -3.68 9.71
CA SER A 268 -15.26 -2.80 9.35
C SER A 268 -15.52 -2.04 8.03
N LEU A 269 -14.96 -0.83 7.91
CA LEU A 269 -15.17 0.10 6.80
C LEU A 269 -13.89 0.27 5.99
N ASN A 270 -13.76 -0.44 4.87
CA ASN A 270 -12.58 -0.28 4.01
C ASN A 270 -12.77 0.97 3.14
N ILE A 271 -11.75 1.83 3.04
CA ILE A 271 -11.84 3.08 2.28
C ILE A 271 -10.79 3.09 1.18
N ASP A 272 -11.22 3.25 -0.05
CA ASP A 272 -10.30 3.50 -1.15
C ASP A 272 -10.41 4.97 -1.53
N LEU A 273 -9.28 5.63 -1.74
CA LEU A 273 -9.23 7.05 -2.09
C LEU A 273 -7.96 7.37 -2.86
N ARG A 274 -8.01 8.43 -3.65
CA ARG A 274 -6.88 8.95 -4.39
C ARG A 274 -6.65 10.42 -4.06
N ILE A 275 -5.40 10.80 -3.87
CA ILE A 275 -5.00 12.21 -3.77
C ILE A 275 -3.88 12.45 -4.75
N GLN A 276 -4.06 13.44 -5.63
CA GLN A 276 -3.05 13.79 -6.62
C GLN A 276 -2.16 14.94 -6.12
N GLN A 277 -0.94 15.01 -6.65
CA GLN A 277 0.03 16.08 -6.42
C GLN A 277 0.51 16.22 -4.96
N VAL A 278 0.50 15.14 -4.19
CA VAL A 278 1.07 15.09 -2.84
C VAL A 278 1.64 13.71 -2.52
N ALA A 279 2.81 13.68 -1.87
CA ALA A 279 3.28 12.53 -1.09
C ALA A 279 2.89 12.79 0.36
N ILE A 280 2.12 11.87 0.96
CA ILE A 280 1.63 12.03 2.34
C ILE A 280 2.76 11.88 3.35
N SER A 281 3.83 11.16 2.99
CA SER A 281 5.08 11.17 3.75
C SER A 281 5.71 12.56 3.86
N GLY A 282 5.34 13.48 2.96
CA GLY A 282 5.99 14.77 2.78
C GLY A 282 7.29 14.69 1.97
N LEU A 283 7.63 13.53 1.38
CA LEU A 283 8.79 13.38 0.51
C LEU A 283 8.74 14.39 -0.65
N LYS A 284 9.84 15.12 -0.83
CA LYS A 284 9.98 16.10 -1.91
C LYS A 284 11.29 15.90 -2.64
N VAL A 285 11.21 15.82 -3.97
CA VAL A 285 12.40 15.88 -4.84
C VAL A 285 12.96 17.30 -4.76
N SER A 286 14.23 17.42 -4.38
CA SER A 286 14.95 18.69 -4.28
C SER A 286 15.50 19.12 -5.64
N ARG A 287 16.27 18.23 -6.28
CA ARG A 287 16.88 18.48 -7.59
C ARG A 287 16.90 17.21 -8.44
N LEU A 288 16.81 17.42 -9.74
CA LEU A 288 17.04 16.40 -10.76
C LEU A 288 17.97 17.01 -11.83
N GLU A 289 19.20 16.53 -11.86
CA GLU A 289 20.28 16.99 -12.74
C GLU A 289 20.63 15.91 -13.76
N MET A 290 21.08 16.35 -14.94
CA MET A 290 21.52 15.47 -16.02
C MET A 290 22.93 15.87 -16.44
N PHE A 291 23.80 14.88 -16.58
CA PHE A 291 25.17 15.00 -17.06
C PHE A 291 25.39 14.08 -18.27
N GLY A 292 26.52 14.25 -18.96
CA GLY A 292 26.91 13.44 -20.12
C GLY A 292 26.27 13.88 -21.45
N GLU A 293 25.15 14.59 -21.42
CA GLU A 293 24.43 15.04 -22.61
C GLU A 293 24.25 16.57 -22.62
N LYS A 294 24.33 17.21 -23.79
CA LYS A 294 24.31 18.68 -23.94
C LYS A 294 22.90 19.28 -24.13
N TYR A 295 21.90 18.47 -24.46
CA TYR A 295 20.53 18.95 -24.67
C TYR A 295 19.83 19.22 -23.33
N LYS A 296 18.75 20.01 -23.36
CA LYS A 296 17.94 20.31 -22.17
C LYS A 296 16.61 19.55 -22.24
N PRO A 297 16.46 18.41 -21.53
CA PRO A 297 15.22 17.65 -21.57
C PRO A 297 14.11 18.29 -20.73
N PHE A 298 12.87 17.92 -21.03
CA PHE A 298 11.74 18.14 -20.11
C PHE A 298 11.86 17.18 -18.91
N LYS A 299 11.59 17.69 -17.70
CA LYS A 299 11.66 16.91 -16.45
C LYS A 299 10.41 17.16 -15.62
N GLY A 300 9.67 16.11 -15.27
CA GLY A 300 8.45 16.20 -14.47
C GLY A 300 8.43 15.23 -13.29
N VAL A 301 7.80 15.64 -12.19
CA VAL A 301 7.52 14.75 -11.04
C VAL A 301 6.02 14.78 -10.73
N LYS A 302 5.37 13.60 -10.74
CA LYS A 302 3.95 13.46 -10.34
C LYS A 302 3.88 12.73 -9.01
N LEU A 303 2.96 13.16 -8.14
CA LEU A 303 2.75 12.53 -6.84
C LEU A 303 1.33 11.93 -6.82
N VAL A 304 1.18 10.66 -6.44
CA VAL A 304 -0.12 9.97 -6.40
C VAL A 304 -0.25 9.13 -5.13
N LEU A 305 -1.31 9.36 -4.36
CA LEU A 305 -1.74 8.53 -3.24
C LEU A 305 -2.85 7.57 -3.69
N MET A 306 -2.85 6.29 -3.28
CA MET A 306 -3.80 5.31 -3.83
C MET A 306 -4.76 4.58 -2.85
N ARG A 307 -4.54 4.54 -1.52
CA ARG A 307 -5.41 3.70 -0.65
C ARG A 307 -5.41 4.05 0.84
N LEU A 308 -6.51 3.71 1.56
CA LEU A 308 -6.63 3.79 3.03
C LEU A 308 -7.60 2.72 3.62
N SER A 309 -7.15 1.51 3.92
CA SER A 309 -8.04 0.47 4.48
C SER A 309 -8.36 0.64 5.97
N VAL A 310 -9.45 1.33 6.34
CA VAL A 310 -9.83 1.55 7.77
C VAL A 310 -10.50 0.31 8.40
N HIS A 311 -9.73 -0.51 9.11
CA HIS A 311 -10.31 -1.56 9.94
C HIS A 311 -10.76 -0.99 11.30
N CYS A 312 -12.02 -0.55 11.43
CA CYS A 312 -12.61 -0.32 12.74
C CYS A 312 -12.75 -1.66 13.46
N LEU A 313 -11.69 -2.07 14.17
CA LEU A 313 -11.74 -3.23 15.03
C LEU A 313 -12.78 -2.96 16.11
N ALA A 314 -13.75 -3.84 16.17
CA ALA A 314 -14.70 -3.81 17.24
C ALA A 314 -13.97 -4.04 18.56
N THR A 315 -14.47 -3.40 19.59
CA THR A 315 -13.86 -3.28 20.91
C THR A 315 -13.47 -4.64 21.55
N SER A 316 -13.97 -5.77 21.03
CA SER A 316 -13.82 -7.10 21.61
C SER A 316 -12.39 -7.65 21.57
N LEU A 317 -11.65 -7.59 20.45
CA LEU A 317 -10.28 -8.16 20.38
C LEU A 317 -9.26 -7.36 21.20
N ALA A 318 -9.36 -6.03 21.17
CA ALA A 318 -8.58 -5.18 22.08
C ALA A 318 -8.96 -5.48 23.54
N SER A 319 -10.25 -5.64 23.88
CA SER A 319 -10.69 -5.94 25.24
C SER A 319 -10.27 -7.34 25.73
N LEU A 320 -10.34 -8.35 24.86
CA LEU A 320 -9.98 -9.74 25.16
C LEU A 320 -8.47 -9.84 25.40
N VAL A 321 -7.68 -9.10 24.62
CA VAL A 321 -6.23 -9.11 24.78
C VAL A 321 -5.75 -8.21 25.93
N THR A 322 -6.46 -7.12 26.23
CA THR A 322 -6.19 -6.33 27.46
C THR A 322 -6.64 -7.03 28.74
N SER A 323 -7.39 -8.13 28.66
CA SER A 323 -7.92 -8.83 29.85
C SER A 323 -6.90 -9.77 30.52
N SER A 324 -5.88 -10.24 29.78
CA SER A 324 -4.86 -11.16 30.28
C SER A 324 -3.65 -11.23 29.34
N GLU A 325 -2.46 -10.98 29.89
CA GLU A 325 -1.17 -11.12 29.21
C GLU A 325 -0.95 -12.55 28.66
N ALA A 326 -1.54 -13.57 29.31
CA ALA A 326 -1.46 -14.96 28.86
C ALA A 326 -2.29 -15.22 27.58
N LEU A 327 -3.44 -14.57 27.42
CA LEU A 327 -4.25 -14.66 26.19
C LEU A 327 -3.59 -13.91 25.04
N ALA A 328 -2.98 -12.75 25.34
CA ALA A 328 -2.17 -11.97 24.42
C ALA A 328 -1.02 -12.81 23.83
N MET A 329 -0.24 -13.44 24.71
CA MET A 329 0.89 -14.29 24.33
C MET A 329 0.47 -15.58 23.62
N SER A 330 -0.69 -16.14 23.96
CA SER A 330 -1.25 -17.32 23.28
C SER A 330 -1.71 -16.98 21.86
N LEU A 331 -2.36 -15.83 21.67
CA LEU A 331 -2.74 -15.32 20.35
C LEU A 331 -1.51 -15.00 19.50
N ALA A 332 -0.50 -14.35 20.08
CA ALA A 332 0.76 -14.06 19.40
C ALA A 332 1.49 -15.35 18.98
N HIS A 333 1.62 -16.34 19.87
CA HIS A 333 2.19 -17.65 19.54
C HIS A 333 1.40 -18.37 18.44
N TRP A 334 0.07 -18.33 18.52
CA TRP A 334 -0.79 -18.95 17.52
C TRP A 334 -0.63 -18.30 16.14
N ILE A 335 -0.57 -16.96 16.08
CA ILE A 335 -0.30 -16.19 14.86
C ILE A 335 1.10 -16.54 14.32
N ILE A 336 2.14 -16.52 15.16
CA ILE A 336 3.52 -16.83 14.77
C ILE A 336 3.63 -18.27 14.24
N ALA A 337 3.03 -19.25 14.93
CA ALA A 337 3.05 -20.65 14.53
C ALA A 337 2.29 -20.92 13.21
N ARG A 338 1.25 -20.13 12.89
CA ARG A 338 0.48 -20.24 11.65
C ARG A 338 1.17 -19.56 10.46
N LEU A 339 1.88 -18.46 10.72
CA LEU A 339 2.57 -17.68 9.69
C LEU A 339 3.95 -18.23 9.35
N PHE A 340 4.62 -18.85 10.32
CA PHE A 340 6.00 -19.34 10.19
C PHE A 340 6.09 -20.80 10.66
N PRO A 341 5.61 -21.77 9.86
CA PRO A 341 5.71 -23.19 10.19
C PRO A 341 7.15 -23.75 10.11
N LEU A 342 8.14 -22.94 9.72
CA LEU A 342 9.55 -23.32 9.63
C LEU A 342 10.45 -22.19 10.18
N PRO A 343 11.65 -22.51 10.72
CA PRO A 343 12.56 -21.51 11.26
C PRO A 343 13.04 -20.54 10.16
N PRO A 344 13.18 -19.23 10.47
CA PRO A 344 13.48 -18.19 9.50
C PRO A 344 14.84 -18.41 8.82
N ARG A 345 14.91 -18.22 7.50
CA ARG A 345 16.12 -18.49 6.70
C ARG A 345 16.81 -17.23 6.17
N THR A 346 16.17 -16.05 6.22
CA THR A 346 16.72 -14.78 5.70
C THR A 346 16.43 -13.57 6.60
N SER A 347 17.21 -12.49 6.48
CA SER A 347 16.99 -11.23 7.22
C SER A 347 15.64 -10.57 6.92
N ARG A 348 15.10 -10.79 5.72
CA ARG A 348 13.75 -10.36 5.32
C ARG A 348 12.66 -11.08 6.12
N ASP A 349 12.86 -12.35 6.44
CA ASP A 349 11.92 -13.13 7.26
C ASP A 349 11.89 -12.59 8.69
N ILE A 350 13.04 -12.18 9.23
CA ILE A 350 13.17 -11.60 10.59
C ILE A 350 12.46 -10.23 10.67
N SER A 351 12.60 -9.38 9.65
CA SER A 351 11.86 -8.10 9.58
C SER A 351 10.34 -8.32 9.49
N ALA A 352 9.89 -9.28 8.67
CA ALA A 352 8.48 -9.64 8.56
C ALA A 352 7.90 -10.19 9.88
N ILE A 353 8.65 -11.04 10.60
CA ILE A 353 8.28 -11.55 11.94
C ILE A 353 8.18 -10.39 12.93
N SER A 354 9.16 -9.49 12.95
CA SER A 354 9.15 -8.32 13.83
C SER A 354 7.98 -7.38 13.53
N ARG A 355 7.58 -7.23 12.26
CA ARG A 355 6.39 -6.47 11.85
C ARG A 355 5.08 -7.14 12.28
N ALA A 356 4.96 -8.46 12.12
CA ALA A 356 3.80 -9.21 12.60
C ALA A 356 3.65 -9.12 14.13
N ILE A 357 4.77 -9.21 14.86
CA ILE A 357 4.81 -9.06 16.32
C ILE A 357 4.47 -7.62 16.73
N ARG A 358 4.99 -6.60 16.04
CA ARG A 358 4.64 -5.20 16.30
C ARG A 358 3.17 -4.89 16.01
N LEU A 359 2.61 -5.46 14.95
CA LEU A 359 1.19 -5.34 14.63
C LEU A 359 0.33 -6.02 15.70
N ALA A 360 0.72 -7.23 16.13
CA ALA A 360 0.08 -7.89 17.26
C ALA A 360 0.21 -7.01 18.52
N ALA A 361 1.41 -6.60 18.94
CA ALA A 361 1.64 -5.78 20.13
C ALA A 361 0.84 -4.46 20.11
N ALA A 362 0.74 -3.80 18.96
CA ALA A 362 -0.09 -2.60 18.76
C ALA A 362 -1.59 -2.89 18.90
N MET A 363 -2.06 -4.02 18.37
CA MET A 363 -3.44 -4.50 18.61
C MET A 363 -3.68 -4.84 20.10
N MET A 364 -2.62 -5.12 20.86
CA MET A 364 -2.64 -5.51 22.27
C MET A 364 -2.37 -4.36 23.25
N SER A 365 -2.05 -3.15 22.78
CA SER A 365 -1.67 -1.98 23.60
C SER A 365 -0.50 -2.22 24.57
N LEU A 366 0.44 -3.12 24.25
CA LEU A 366 1.61 -3.39 25.10
C LEU A 366 2.82 -2.53 24.66
N PRO A 367 3.50 -1.80 25.57
CA PRO A 367 4.77 -1.18 25.27
C PRO A 367 5.85 -2.25 25.09
N TRP A 368 6.59 -2.18 23.98
CA TRP A 368 7.75 -3.04 23.70
C TRP A 368 9.03 -2.41 24.27
N GLU A 369 9.66 -3.03 25.26
CA GLU A 369 11.07 -2.77 25.60
C GLU A 369 11.96 -3.78 24.85
N GLU A 370 12.99 -3.27 24.17
CA GLU A 370 14.06 -4.12 23.65
C GLU A 370 14.80 -4.74 24.82
N SER A 371 14.66 -6.05 25.01
CA SER A 371 15.56 -6.80 25.88
C SER A 371 16.97 -6.75 25.29
N GLY A 372 17.77 -5.81 25.77
CA GLY A 372 19.20 -5.74 25.49
C GLY A 372 19.88 -7.03 25.93
N GLY A 373 20.50 -7.72 24.98
CA GLY A 373 21.30 -8.91 25.26
C GLY A 373 22.55 -8.55 26.06
N GLY A 374 22.70 -9.18 27.21
CA GLY A 374 23.97 -9.38 27.90
C GLY A 374 24.50 -10.77 27.61
#